data_AF-A0A7V9QAI9-F1
#
_entry.id   AF-A0A7V9QAI9-F1
#
_cell.length_a   1.000
_cell.length_b   1.000
_cell.length_c   1.000
_cell.angle_alpha   90.00
_cell.angle_beta   90.00
_cell.angle_gamma   90.00
#
_symmetry.space_group_name_H-M   'P 1'
#
loop_
_entity.id
_entity.type
_entity.pdbx_description
1 polymer ?
#
loop_
_entity_poly.entity_id
_entity_poly.type
_entity_poly.pdbx_seq_one_letter_code
_entity_poly.pdbx_strand_id
1 'polypeptide(L)' 'MTAREHARQIFQAAVRSVDAATSVRHALLLENDRLLLRGREVARLTDAGRVIVLGAGKAAMGMASGALEALESRVDAGVL' A
#
# COMPACT_ATOMS: atom_id res chain seq x y z
N MET A 1 15.00 -13.87 28.25
CA MET A 1 15.41 -13.30 26.95
C MET A 1 16.82 -12.75 27.06
N THR A 2 17.65 -12.94 26.04
CA THR A 2 19.03 -12.44 25.95
C THR A 2 19.09 -11.09 25.21
N ALA A 3 20.20 -10.36 25.36
CA ALA A 3 20.42 -9.12 24.59
C ALA A 3 20.39 -9.35 23.07
N ARG A 4 20.84 -10.52 22.60
CA ARG A 4 20.75 -10.93 21.18
C ARG A 4 19.29 -11.06 20.74
N GLU A 5 18.43 -11.64 21.56
CA GLU A 5 17.01 -11.80 21.26
C GLU A 5 16.29 -10.45 21.19
N HIS A 6 16.58 -9.54 22.11
CA HIS A 6 16.06 -8.17 22.06
C HIS A 6 16.51 -7.44 20.79
N ALA A 7 17.80 -7.48 20.45
CA ALA A 7 18.31 -6.86 19.23
C ALA A 7 17.63 -7.41 17.96
N ARG A 8 17.45 -8.73 17.89
CA ARG A 8 16.73 -9.38 16.78
C ARG A 8 15.27 -8.92 16.70
N GLN A 9 14.57 -8.84 17.84
CA GLN A 9 13.17 -8.39 17.87
C GLN A 9 13.02 -6.95 17.40
N ILE A 10 13.89 -6.04 17.88
CA ILE A 10 13.90 -4.63 17.47
C ILE A 10 14.17 -4.52 15.97
N PHE A 11 15.20 -5.20 15.47
CA PHE A 11 15.53 -5.20 14.05
C PHE A 11 14.36 -5.71 13.20
N GLN A 12 13.76 -6.83 13.58
CA GLN A 12 12.63 -7.39 12.85
C GLN A 12 11.39 -6.48 12.90
N ALA A 13 11.15 -5.79 14.01
CA ALA A 13 10.06 -4.82 14.11
C ALA A 13 10.30 -3.64 13.17
N ALA A 14 11.53 -3.13 13.08
CA ALA A 14 11.91 -2.07 12.14
C ALA A 14 11.70 -2.52 10.69
N VAL A 15 12.16 -3.73 10.32
CA VAL A 15 11.94 -4.27 8.96
C VAL A 15 10.45 -4.44 8.65
N ARG A 16 9.65 -4.96 9.59
CA ARG A 16 8.19 -5.08 9.40
C ARG A 16 7.51 -3.72 9.25
N SER A 17 7.99 -2.68 9.93
CA SER A 17 7.41 -1.33 9.84
C SER A 17 7.53 -0.70 8.45
N VAL A 18 8.47 -1.19 7.64
CA VAL A 18 8.71 -0.73 6.26
C VAL A 18 8.28 -1.77 5.22
N ASP A 19 7.43 -2.73 5.61
CA ASP A 19 6.81 -3.63 4.66
C ASP A 19 6.05 -2.84 3.59
N ALA A 20 6.31 -3.16 2.31
CA ALA A 20 5.83 -2.36 1.19
C ALA A 20 4.30 -2.37 1.07
N ALA A 21 3.68 -3.54 1.23
CA ALA A 21 2.22 -3.67 1.14
C ALA A 21 1.54 -2.91 2.28
N THR A 22 2.01 -3.12 3.51
CA THR A 22 1.50 -2.42 4.71
C THR A 22 1.67 -0.90 4.60
N SER A 23 2.82 -0.44 4.10
CA SER A 23 3.09 0.98 3.89
C SER A 23 2.10 1.62 2.91
N VAL A 24 1.77 0.93 1.82
CA VAL A 24 0.77 1.41 0.86
C VAL A 24 -0.63 1.39 1.47
N ARG A 25 -1.05 0.30 2.12
CA ARG A 25 -2.37 0.22 2.77
C ARG A 25 -2.60 1.30 3.83
N HIS A 26 -1.57 1.67 4.59
CA HIS A 26 -1.68 2.76 5.57
C HIS A 26 -1.72 4.14 4.93
N ALA A 27 -1.16 4.28 3.73
CA ALA A 27 -1.08 5.55 3.03
C ALA A 27 -2.23 5.78 2.06
N LEU A 28 -2.82 4.73 1.48
CA LEU A 28 -3.85 4.79 0.47
C LEU A 28 -5.16 4.30 1.05
N LEU A 29 -6.22 5.09 0.91
CA LEU A 29 -7.54 4.74 1.37
C LEU A 29 -8.58 5.20 0.35
N LEU A 30 -9.56 4.34 0.08
CA LEU A 30 -10.71 4.68 -0.75
C LEU A 30 -11.96 4.73 0.12
N GLU A 31 -12.58 5.90 0.23
CA GLU A 31 -13.82 6.11 1.00
C GLU A 31 -14.87 6.85 0.18
N ASN A 32 -16.02 6.24 -0.08
CA ASN A 32 -17.13 6.87 -0.82
C ASN A 32 -16.65 7.53 -2.12
N ASP A 33 -15.90 6.77 -2.93
CA ASP A 33 -15.26 7.20 -4.18
C ASP A 33 -14.18 8.27 -4.04
N ARG A 34 -13.81 8.70 -2.83
CA ARG A 34 -12.70 9.61 -2.61
C ARG A 34 -11.43 8.81 -2.38
N LEU A 35 -10.43 9.05 -3.20
CA LEU A 35 -9.11 8.50 -3.01
C LEU A 35 -8.31 9.43 -2.08
N LEU A 36 -7.92 8.91 -0.93
CA LEU A 36 -7.11 9.60 0.05
C LEU A 36 -5.68 9.06 0.03
N LEU A 37 -4.72 9.97 0.00
CA LEU A 37 -3.31 9.70 0.26
C LEU A 37 -2.92 10.37 1.58
N ARG A 38 -2.59 9.56 2.60
CA ARG A 38 -2.28 9.98 3.96
C ARG A 38 -3.32 10.96 4.54
N GLY A 39 -4.59 10.63 4.34
CA GLY A 39 -5.73 11.43 4.82
C GLY A 39 -6.06 12.67 3.98
N ARG A 40 -5.28 12.96 2.93
CA ARG A 40 -5.60 14.04 1.98
C ARG A 40 -6.30 13.47 0.76
N GLU A 41 -7.47 13.99 0.43
CA GLU A 41 -8.14 13.68 -0.84
C GLU A 41 -7.26 14.14 -2.01
N VAL A 42 -6.99 13.21 -2.94
CA VAL A 42 -6.18 13.46 -4.14
C VAL A 42 -6.96 13.26 -5.43
N ALA A 43 -8.04 12.49 -5.39
CA ALA A 43 -8.89 12.26 -6.54
C ALA A 43 -10.28 11.78 -6.10
N ARG A 44 -11.25 11.92 -7.00
CA ARG A 44 -12.56 11.29 -6.89
C ARG A 44 -12.75 10.30 -8.03
N LEU A 45 -12.99 9.04 -7.69
CA LEU A 45 -13.14 7.93 -8.63
C LEU A 45 -14.60 7.85 -9.12
N THR A 46 -14.94 8.64 -10.13
CA THR A 46 -16.24 8.55 -10.80
C THR A 46 -16.34 7.28 -11.64
N ASP A 47 -17.55 6.77 -11.88
CA ASP A 47 -17.80 5.57 -12.70
C ASP A 47 -17.32 5.69 -14.16
N ALA A 48 -17.12 6.91 -14.66
CA ALA A 48 -16.58 7.14 -16.01
C ALA A 48 -15.04 7.02 -16.09
N GLY A 49 -14.35 6.94 -14.95
CA GLY A 49 -12.88 6.87 -14.88
C GLY A 49 -12.39 5.43 -14.74
N ARG A 50 -11.15 5.19 -15.16
CA ARG A 50 -10.46 3.91 -14.95
C ARG A 50 -9.32 4.07 -13.95
N VAL A 51 -9.11 3.06 -13.12
CA VAL A 51 -8.00 2.98 -12.17
C VAL A 51 -7.02 1.93 -12.66
N ILE A 52 -5.79 2.35 -12.94
CA ILE A 52 -4.73 1.48 -13.43
C ILE A 52 -3.59 1.47 -12.41
N VAL A 53 -3.15 0.28 -12.01
CA VAL A 53 -2.00 0.10 -11.11
C VAL A 53 -0.74 -0.16 -11.94
N LEU A 54 0.23 0.76 -11.88
CA LEU A 54 1.55 0.62 -12.48
C LEU A 54 2.59 0.35 -11.39
N GLY A 55 3.14 -0.85 -11.38
CA GLY A 55 4.31 -1.20 -10.56
C GLY A 55 5.60 -0.91 -11.30
N ALA A 56 6.60 -0.41 -10.58
CA ALA A 56 7.97 -0.31 -11.09
C ALA A 56 8.98 -0.41 -9.92
N GLY A 57 10.03 -1.21 -10.12
CA GLY A 57 11.13 -1.37 -9.16
C GLY A 57 11.02 -2.59 -8.25
N LYS A 58 12.03 -2.78 -7.37
CA LYS A 58 12.22 -4.00 -6.57
C LYS A 58 11.03 -4.35 -5.66
N ALA A 59 10.32 -3.33 -5.18
CA ALA A 59 9.16 -3.50 -4.30
C ALA A 59 7.82 -3.44 -5.06
N ALA A 60 7.83 -3.38 -6.40
CA ALA A 60 6.63 -3.19 -7.21
C ALA A 60 5.52 -4.19 -6.86
N MET A 61 5.85 -5.48 -6.78
CA MET A 61 4.92 -6.53 -6.38
C MET A 61 4.27 -6.26 -5.02
N GLY A 62 5.08 -5.93 -4.00
CA GLY A 62 4.58 -5.68 -2.65
C GLY A 62 3.74 -4.41 -2.55
N MET A 63 4.18 -3.33 -3.22
CA MET A 63 3.43 -2.07 -3.26
C MET A 63 2.10 -2.24 -4.00
N ALA A 64 2.11 -2.95 -5.14
CA ALA A 64 0.91 -3.22 -5.92
C ALA A 64 -0.08 -4.08 -5.14
N SER A 65 0.38 -5.09 -4.39
CA SER A 65 -0.49 -5.86 -3.49
C SER A 65 -1.21 -4.96 -2.49
N GLY A 66 -0.48 -4.06 -1.83
CA GLY A 66 -1.09 -3.10 -0.90
C GLY A 66 -2.07 -2.14 -1.57
N ALA A 67 -1.79 -1.71 -2.81
CA ALA A 67 -2.70 -0.87 -3.58
C ALA A 67 -3.98 -1.59 -3.99
N LEU A 68 -3.87 -2.85 -4.46
CA LEU A 68 -5.02 -3.68 -4.84
C LEU A 68 -5.92 -3.96 -3.63
N GLU A 69 -5.34 -4.22 -2.46
CA GLU A 69 -6.13 -4.39 -1.23
C GLU A 69 -6.84 -3.11 -0.81
N ALA A 70 -6.21 -1.94 -0.96
CA ALA A 70 -6.81 -0.65 -0.58
C ALA A 70 -7.85 -0.13 -1.58
N LEU A 71 -7.75 -0.51 -2.85
CA LEU A 71 -8.65 -0.08 -3.93
C LEU A 71 -9.74 -1.12 -4.24
N GLU A 72 -9.62 -2.33 -3.69
CA GLU A 72 -10.56 -3.44 -3.83
C GLU A 72 -10.96 -3.68 -5.31
N SER A 73 -12.26 -3.69 -5.59
CA SER A 73 -12.84 -3.95 -6.91
C SER A 73 -12.73 -2.77 -7.88
N ARG A 74 -12.12 -1.64 -7.49
CA ARG A 74 -12.03 -0.46 -8.34
C ARG A 74 -10.87 -0.47 -9.32
N VAL A 75 -9.96 -1.45 -9.25
CA VAL A 75 -8.84 -1.55 -10.20
C VAL A 75 -9.28 -2.22 -11.49
N ASP A 76 -9.16 -1.49 -12.61
CA ASP A 76 -9.52 -1.98 -13.94
C ASP A 76 -8.42 -2.84 -14.58
N ALA A 77 -7.16 -2.47 -14.34
CA ALA A 77 -6.00 -3.09 -14.98
C ALA A 77 -4.72 -2.81 -14.18
N GLY A 78 -3.67 -3.59 -14.47
CA GLY A 78 -2.34 -3.29 -13.95
C GLY A 78 -1.21 -3.97 -14.71
N VAL A 79 0.00 -3.45 -14.52
CA VAL A 79 1.27 -3.99 -15.04
C VAL A 79 2.38 -3.71 -14.04
N LEU A 80 3.38 -4.60 -13.94
CA LEU A 80 4.43 -4.60 -12.90
C LEU A 80 5.83 -4.64 -13.52
#